data_AF-A0A2U8W6Z8-F1
#
_entry.id   AF-A0A2U8W6Z8-F1
#
_cell.length_a   1.000
_cell.length_b   1.000
_cell.length_c   1.000
_cell.angle_alpha   90.00
_cell.angle_beta   90.00
_cell.angle_gamma   90.00
#
_symmetry.space_group_name_H-M   'P 1'
#
loop_
_entity.id
_entity.type
_entity.pdbx_description
1 polymer ?
#
loop_
_entity_poly.entity_id
_entity_poly.type
_entity_poly.pdbx_seq_one_letter_code
_entity_poly.pdbx_strand_id
1 'polypeptide(L)' 'MANDKPKRDTAYLVAVTPVSESDSQPADAVYAAMRQSPAEAVAAVRALIAGEARIAVVGSLSPRTTKAINLQPGEVRAI' A
#
# COMPACT_ATOMS: atom_id res chain seq x y z
N MET A 1 -18.19 25.96 -8.13
CA MET A 1 -18.04 24.61 -8.72
C MET A 1 -16.66 24.11 -8.32
N ALA A 2 -16.58 23.12 -7.43
CA ALA A 2 -15.30 22.54 -7.02
C ALA A 2 -14.67 21.87 -8.23
N ASN A 3 -13.43 22.21 -8.52
CA ASN A 3 -12.68 21.70 -9.66
C ASN A 3 -12.31 20.24 -9.34
N ASP A 4 -13.21 19.31 -9.66
CA ASP A 4 -13.05 17.87 -9.46
C ASP A 4 -12.05 17.34 -10.49
N LYS A 5 -10.78 17.71 -10.31
CA LYS A 5 -9.67 17.19 -11.09
C LYS A 5 -9.56 15.72 -10.68
N PRO A 6 -9.70 14.74 -11.59
CA PRO A 6 -9.64 13.34 -11.21
C PRO A 6 -8.30 13.09 -10.50
N LYS A 7 -8.37 12.74 -9.21
CA LYS A 7 -7.18 12.37 -8.45
C LYS A 7 -6.62 11.11 -9.11
N ARG A 8 -5.44 11.24 -9.72
CA ARG A 8 -4.75 10.11 -10.33
C ARG A 8 -4.32 9.15 -9.24
N ASP A 9 -4.66 7.88 -9.41
CA ASP A 9 -4.14 6.84 -8.56
C ASP A 9 -2.61 6.76 -8.67
N THR A 10 -1.98 6.55 -7.53
CA THR A 10 -0.54 6.35 -7.38
C THR A 10 -0.32 5.00 -6.70
N ALA A 11 0.65 4.24 -7.18
CA ALA A 11 1.05 2.98 -6.58
C ALA A 11 2.01 3.26 -5.41
N TYR A 12 1.48 3.35 -4.19
CA TYR A 12 2.28 3.56 -2.99
C TYR A 12 2.93 2.27 -2.53
N LEU A 13 4.19 2.36 -2.09
CA LEU A 13 4.90 1.28 -1.41
C LEU A 13 4.73 1.46 0.09
N VAL A 14 4.16 0.45 0.73
CA VAL A 14 3.82 0.44 2.14
C VAL A 14 4.58 -0.70 2.80
N ALA A 15 5.53 -0.37 3.67
CA ALA A 15 6.23 -1.34 4.48
C ALA A 15 5.40 -1.69 5.72
N VAL A 16 5.42 -2.96 6.07
CA VAL A 16 4.73 -3.53 7.21
C VAL A 16 5.77 -4.27 8.03
N THR A 17 5.95 -3.81 9.27
CA THR A 17 6.87 -4.40 10.24
C THR A 17 6.08 -4.85 11.46
N PRO A 18 6.13 -6.14 11.84
CA PRO A 18 5.43 -6.64 13.01
C PRO A 18 5.98 -5.98 14.29
N VAL A 19 5.09 -5.72 15.27
CA VAL A 19 5.49 -5.14 16.58
C VAL A 19 6.04 -6.21 17.52
N SER A 20 5.80 -7.50 17.24
CA SER A 20 6.30 -8.62 18.03
C SER A 20 6.71 -9.78 17.12
N GLU A 21 7.81 -10.45 17.46
CA GLU A 21 8.24 -11.68 16.80
C GLU A 21 7.47 -12.85 17.43
N SER A 22 6.21 -13.02 17.06
CA SER A 22 5.46 -14.24 17.36
C SER A 22 5.32 -15.05 16.09
N ASP A 23 5.42 -16.38 16.17
CA ASP A 23 5.36 -17.33 15.04
C ASP A 23 4.11 -17.20 14.14
N SER A 24 3.11 -16.40 14.54
CA SER A 24 1.87 -16.15 13.81
C SER A 24 1.80 -14.76 13.13
N GLN A 25 2.87 -13.95 13.19
CA GLN A 25 2.86 -12.58 12.68
C GLN A 25 3.47 -12.50 11.27
N PRO A 26 2.92 -11.67 10.35
CA PRO A 26 3.50 -11.51 9.02
C PRO A 26 4.95 -11.07 9.12
N ALA A 27 5.84 -11.76 8.41
CA ALA A 27 7.21 -11.34 8.20
C ALA A 27 7.25 -9.92 7.60
N ASP A 28 8.38 -9.22 7.75
CA ASP A 28 8.59 -7.92 7.11
C ASP A 28 8.19 -8.00 5.63
N ALA A 29 7.21 -7.19 5.26
CA ALA A 29 6.59 -7.23 3.95
C ALA A 29 6.40 -5.83 3.38
N VAL A 30 6.54 -5.71 2.07
CA VAL A 30 6.21 -4.48 1.34
C VAL A 30 5.00 -4.76 0.46
N TYR A 31 4.03 -3.85 0.55
CA TYR A 31 2.82 -3.89 -0.26
C TYR A 31 2.81 -2.71 -1.24
N ALA A 32 2.44 -2.98 -2.48
CA ALA A 32 2.02 -1.97 -3.43
C ALA A 32 0.51 -1.73 -3.26
N ALA A 33 0.10 -0.49 -3.03
CA ALA A 33 -1.31 -0.10 -2.95
C ALA A 33 -1.62 1.01 -3.96
N MET A 34 -2.51 0.74 -4.91
CA MET A 34 -2.93 1.72 -5.92
C MET A 34 -4.07 2.56 -5.36
N ARG A 35 -3.76 3.77 -4.88
CA ARG A 35 -4.71 4.67 -4.18
C ARG A 35 -4.50 6.13 -4.56
N GLN A 36 -5.48 6.96 -4.21
CA GLN A 36 -5.44 8.40 -4.50
C GLN A 36 -4.63 9.19 -3.47
N SER A 37 -4.34 8.60 -2.31
CA SER A 37 -3.55 9.23 -1.26
C SER A 37 -2.72 8.22 -0.45
N PRO A 38 -1.62 8.67 0.19
CA PRO A 38 -0.82 7.82 1.07
C PRO A 38 -1.63 7.30 2.27
N ALA A 39 -2.54 8.12 2.79
CA ALA A 39 -3.40 7.74 3.92
C ALA A 39 -4.35 6.59 3.56
N GLU A 40 -4.95 6.63 2.37
CA GLU A 40 -5.77 5.53 1.85
C GLU A 40 -4.95 4.25 1.62
N ALA A 41 -3.71 4.38 1.16
CA ALA A 41 -2.81 3.24 0.96
C ALA A 41 -2.52 2.53 2.29
N VAL A 42 -2.19 3.29 3.35
CA VAL A 42 -1.98 2.74 4.69
C VAL A 42 -3.25 2.07 5.22
N ALA A 43 -4.40 2.71 5.08
CA ALA A 43 -5.68 2.15 5.54
C ALA A 43 -6.01 0.84 4.82
N ALA A 44 -5.78 0.77 3.50
CA ALA A 44 -6.03 -0.43 2.71
C ALA A 44 -5.11 -1.59 3.11
N VAL A 45 -3.83 -1.30 3.37
CA VAL A 45 -2.86 -2.32 3.83
C VAL A 45 -3.16 -2.75 5.26
N ARG A 46 -3.51 -1.83 6.17
CA ARG A 46 -3.92 -2.14 7.54
C ARG A 46 -5.11 -3.09 7.60
N ALA A 47 -6.07 -2.94 6.68
CA ALA A 47 -7.25 -3.81 6.61
C ALA A 47 -6.92 -5.28 6.26
N LEU A 48 -5.75 -5.55 5.66
CA LEU A 48 -5.31 -6.90 5.29
C LEU A 48 -4.47 -7.58 6.38
N ILE A 49 -3.95 -6.82 7.33
CA ILE A 49 -3.05 -7.34 8.36
C ILE A 49 -3.84 -7.74 9.58
N ALA A 50 -3.76 -9.02 9.95
CA ALA A 50 -4.21 -9.48 11.25
C ALA A 50 -3.15 -9.14 12.30
N GLY A 51 -3.53 -8.34 13.30
CA GLY A 51 -2.67 -8.04 14.45
C GLY A 51 -1.99 -6.66 14.40
N GLU A 52 -1.13 -6.44 15.39
CA GLU A 52 -0.47 -5.15 15.59
C GLU A 52 0.82 -5.06 14.76
N ALA A 53 0.84 -4.16 13.77
CA ALA A 53 2.00 -3.92 12.94
C ALA A 53 2.25 -2.41 12.80
N ARG A 54 3.53 -2.05 12.68
CA ARG A 54 3.96 -0.73 12.23
C ARG A 54 3.81 -0.70 10.71
N ILE A 55 3.11 0.31 10.22
CA ILE A 55 2.83 0.47 8.79
C ILE A 55 3.30 1.86 8.39
N ALA A 56 4.15 1.94 7.37
CA ALA A 56 4.68 3.19 6.87
C ALA A 56 4.75 3.19 5.34
N VAL A 57 4.44 4.34 4.74
CA VAL A 57 4.69 4.55 3.31
C VAL A 57 6.17 4.82 3.14
N VAL A 58 6.86 3.94 2.41
CA VAL A 58 8.31 4.03 2.15
C VAL A 58 8.63 4.60 0.78
N GLY A 59 7.62 4.71 -0.10
CA GLY A 59 7.79 5.32 -1.41
C GLY A 59 6.60 5.10 -2.33
N SER A 60 6.85 5.16 -3.63
CA SER A 60 5.87 4.88 -4.67
C SER A 60 6.54 4.22 -5.87
N LEU A 61 5.82 3.34 -6.56
CA LEU A 61 6.27 2.77 -7.82
C LEU A 61 6.19 3.79 -8.96
N SER A 62 7.16 3.69 -9.87
CA SER A 62 7.09 4.42 -11.12
C SER A 62 5.94 3.90 -11.99
N PRO A 63 5.33 4.73 -12.86
CA PRO A 63 4.26 4.29 -13.76
C PRO A 63 4.67 3.11 -14.64
N ARG A 64 5.95 3.03 -15.03
CA ARG A 64 6.50 1.91 -15.82
C ARG A 64 6.43 0.62 -15.01
N THR A 65 6.86 0.64 -13.76
CA THR A 65 6.83 -0.55 -12.88
C THR A 65 5.39 -0.96 -12.58
N THR A 66 4.53 0.00 -12.24
CA THR A 66 3.09 -0.25 -12.00
C THR A 66 2.42 -0.94 -13.19
N LYS A 67 2.72 -0.49 -14.42
CA LYS A 67 2.21 -1.11 -15.64
C LYS A 67 2.80 -2.49 -15.90
N ALA A 68 4.10 -2.69 -15.65
CA ALA A 68 4.77 -3.98 -15.83
C ALA A 68 4.17 -5.06 -14.93
N ILE A 69 3.71 -4.68 -13.73
CA ILE A 69 3.06 -5.58 -12.79
C ILE A 69 1.53 -5.62 -12.90
N ASN A 70 0.95 -4.82 -13.81
CA ASN A 70 -0.49 -4.69 -14.05
C ASN A 70 -1.33 -4.42 -12.78
N LEU A 71 -0.81 -3.60 -11.86
CA LEU A 71 -1.50 -3.26 -10.61
C LEU A 71 -2.72 -2.38 -10.90
N GLN A 72 -3.91 -2.84 -10.52
CA GLN A 72 -5.17 -2.16 -10.81
C GLN A 72 -5.48 -1.05 -9.79
N PRO A 73 -6.24 -0.02 -10.17
CA PRO A 73 -6.87 0.91 -9.23
C PRO A 73 -7.60 0.16 -8.11
N GLY A 74 -7.41 0.55 -6.86
CA GLY A 74 -8.06 -0.17 -5.75
C GLY A 74 -7.33 -1.44 -5.30
N GLU A 75 -6.35 -1.94 -6.04
CA GLU A 75 -5.61 -3.16 -5.68
C GLU A 75 -4.58 -2.88 -4.58
N VAL A 76 -4.35 -3.90 -3.74
CA VAL A 76 -3.23 -3.98 -2.81
C VAL A 76 -2.56 -5.33 -3.02
N ARG A 77 -1.24 -5.34 -3.20
CA ARG A 77 -0.49 -6.56 -3.52
C ARG A 77 0.87 -6.58 -2.83
N ALA A 78 1.24 -7.71 -2.24
CA ALA A 78 2.60 -7.91 -1.74
C ALA A 78 3.61 -7.96 -2.91
N ILE A 79 4.82 -7.45 -2.68
CA ILE A 79 5.92 -7.42 -3.66
C ILE A 79 7.23 -7.88 -3.03
#